data_AF-A0A699V720-F1
#
_entry.id   AF-A0A699V720-F1
#
_cell.length_a   1.000
_cell.length_b   1.000
_cell.length_c   1.000
_cell.angle_alpha   90.00
_cell.angle_beta   90.00
_cell.angle_gamma   90.00
#
_symmetry.space_group_name_H-M   'P 1'
#
loop_
_entity.id
_entity.type
_entity.pdbx_description
1 polymer ?
#
loop_
_entity_poly.entity_id
_entity_poly.type
_entity_poly.pdbx_seq_one_letter_code
_entity_poly.pdbx_strand_id
1 'polypeptide(L)'
;MDWLAKYQAVIVCAEKIEVEDKSKKKRLEDVPIVRDFPEVFPEDFPGLPPIRPVEFQIDLVPGATLVARAPYRLAPSEMKELAEQLKELSDK
;
A
#
# COMPACT_ATOMS: atom_id res chain seq x y z
N MET A 1 -5.63 7.14 -18.51
CA MET A 1 -4.33 6.73 -17.95
C MET A 1 -3.25 7.22 -18.90
N ASP A 2 -3.00 8.53 -18.88
CA ASP A 2 -2.45 9.21 -20.07
C ASP A 2 -0.94 9.43 -19.95
N TRP A 3 -0.43 9.32 -18.73
CA TRP A 3 0.99 9.38 -18.42
C TRP A 3 1.77 8.16 -18.96
N LEU A 4 1.21 6.95 -18.94
CA LEU A 4 1.88 5.74 -19.45
C LEU A 4 2.16 5.85 -20.96
N ALA A 5 1.24 6.47 -21.72
CA ALA A 5 1.42 6.73 -23.15
C ALA A 5 2.55 7.72 -23.44
N LYS A 6 2.75 8.71 -22.56
CA LYS A 6 3.84 9.69 -22.68
C LYS A 6 5.23 9.05 -22.56
N TYR A 7 5.34 7.94 -21.84
CA TYR A 7 6.60 7.22 -21.60
C TYR A 7 6.69 5.89 -22.34
N GLN A 8 5.72 5.59 -23.21
CA GLN A 8 5.66 4.32 -23.95
C GLN A 8 5.77 3.09 -23.01
N ALA A 9 5.21 3.23 -21.80
CA ALA A 9 5.31 2.23 -20.75
C ALA A 9 4.23 1.16 -20.95
N VAL A 10 4.66 -0.06 -21.28
CA VAL A 10 3.78 -1.23 -21.39
C VAL A 10 3.88 -2.02 -20.09
N ILE A 11 2.77 -2.13 -19.36
CA ILE A 11 2.70 -3.02 -18.21
C ILE A 11 2.48 -4.44 -18.75
N VAL A 12 3.57 -5.21 -18.82
CA VAL A 12 3.51 -6.64 -19.17
C VAL A 12 3.19 -7.41 -17.89
N CYS A 13 1.90 -7.64 -17.63
CA CYS A 13 1.46 -8.58 -16.60
C CYS A 13 1.54 -10.01 -17.15
N ALA A 14 2.75 -10.54 -17.28
CA ALA A 14 2.96 -11.96 -17.56
C ALA A 14 4.35 -12.39 -17.13
N GLU A 15 4.49 -12.75 -15.85
CA GLU A 15 5.21 -13.98 -15.50
C GLU A 15 4.79 -14.43 -14.10
N LYS A 16 4.20 -15.62 -14.04
CA LYS A 16 4.13 -16.42 -12.82
C LYS A 16 5.58 -16.72 -12.47
N ILE A 17 6.09 -16.17 -11.37
CA ILE A 17 7.43 -16.48 -10.87
C ILE A 17 7.43 -17.96 -10.46
N GLU A 18 7.93 -18.82 -11.33
CA GLU A 18 8.30 -20.18 -10.97
C GLU A 18 9.59 -20.10 -10.15
N VAL A 19 9.53 -20.61 -8.91
CA VAL A 19 10.66 -20.70 -8.00
C VAL A 19 11.35 -22.05 -8.23
N GLU A 20 12.47 -22.03 -8.95
CA GLU A 20 13.43 -23.15 -9.09
C GLU A 20 14.79 -22.53 -9.50
N ASP A 21 16.00 -22.84 -9.02
CA ASP A 21 16.61 -23.67 -7.97
C ASP A 21 17.97 -23.00 -7.60
N LYS A 22 18.48 -23.21 -6.39
CA LYS A 22 19.83 -22.93 -5.83
C LYS A 22 20.74 -21.86 -6.48
N SER A 23 20.74 -20.65 -5.91
CA SER A 23 21.96 -20.01 -5.33
C SER A 23 21.64 -18.58 -4.84
N LYS A 24 21.60 -18.41 -3.52
CA LYS A 24 21.30 -17.15 -2.80
C LYS A 24 19.97 -16.51 -3.20
N LYS A 25 18.91 -16.81 -2.42
CA LYS A 25 17.69 -15.99 -2.39
C LYS A 25 18.11 -14.54 -2.18
N LYS A 26 17.99 -13.70 -3.21
CA LYS A 26 18.21 -12.25 -3.06
C LYS A 26 17.13 -11.75 -2.11
N ARG A 27 17.53 -11.32 -0.92
CA ARG A 27 16.62 -10.76 0.07
C ARG A 27 16.28 -9.33 -0.36
N LEU A 28 15.14 -8.77 0.09
CA LEU A 28 14.82 -7.36 -0.21
C LEU A 28 15.91 -6.43 0.37
N GLU A 29 16.49 -6.86 1.47
CA GLU A 29 17.65 -6.28 2.12
C GLU A 29 18.94 -6.36 1.29
N ASP A 30 18.96 -6.98 0.10
CA ASP A 30 20.10 -6.91 -0.83
C ASP A 30 19.97 -5.74 -1.81
N VAL A 31 18.79 -5.12 -1.89
CA VAL A 31 18.54 -3.98 -2.78
C VAL A 31 19.21 -2.73 -2.19
N PRO A 32 20.12 -2.04 -2.92
CA PRO A 32 20.88 -0.91 -2.39
C PRO A 32 20.01 0.16 -1.73
N ILE A 33 18.87 0.53 -2.34
CA ILE A 33 17.98 1.55 -1.80
C ILE A 33 17.30 1.15 -0.48
N VAL A 34 17.04 -0.14 -0.26
CA VAL A 34 16.44 -0.64 0.99
C VAL A 34 17.50 -0.66 2.09
N ARG A 35 18.74 -1.04 1.74
CA ARG A 35 19.89 -1.05 2.65
C ARG A 35 20.32 0.33 3.10
N ASP A 36 20.30 1.29 2.17
CA ASP A 36 20.76 2.66 2.41
C ASP A 36 19.71 3.47 3.21
N PHE A 37 18.44 3.05 3.18
CA PHE A 37 17.32 3.72 3.85
C PHE A 37 16.44 2.77 4.70
N PRO A 38 17.00 2.11 5.72
CA PRO A 38 16.25 1.15 6.52
C PRO A 38 15.09 1.79 7.31
N GLU A 39 15.19 3.08 7.65
CA GLU A 39 14.12 3.83 8.32
C GLU A 39 12.91 4.13 7.41
N VAL A 40 13.12 4.18 6.09
CA VAL A 40 12.06 4.44 5.10
C VAL A 40 11.35 3.15 4.69
N PHE A 41 12.02 2.01 4.82
CA PHE A 41 11.50 0.68 4.51
C PHE A 41 11.52 -0.24 5.75
N PRO A 42 10.82 0.13 6.85
CA PRO A 42 10.73 -0.73 8.01
C PRO A 42 9.91 -1.98 7.67
N GLU A 43 10.23 -3.10 8.33
CA GLU A 43 9.50 -4.36 8.16
C GLU A 43 8.05 -4.25 8.68
N ASP A 44 7.83 -3.39 9.69
CA ASP A 44 6.52 -3.05 10.25
C ASP A 44 6.21 -1.55 10.10
N PHE A 45 4.94 -1.20 9.85
CA PHE A 45 4.54 0.22 9.80
C PHE A 45 4.78 0.93 11.15
N PRO A 46 5.45 2.10 11.18
CA PRO A 46 5.89 2.80 12.40
C PRO A 46 4.75 3.46 13.19
N GLY A 47 3.49 3.06 12.98
CA GLY A 47 2.30 3.67 13.58
C GLY A 47 1.86 4.94 12.86
N LEU A 48 1.10 5.78 13.56
CA LEU A 48 0.67 7.08 13.03
C LEU A 48 1.89 8.01 12.82
N PRO A 49 1.88 8.84 11.77
CA PRO A 49 2.92 9.84 11.61
C PRO A 49 2.93 10.77 12.83
N PRO A 50 4.09 11.33 13.22
CA PRO A 50 4.19 12.30 14.30
C PRO A 50 3.20 13.44 14.10
N ILE A 51 2.69 14.00 15.21
CA ILE A 51 1.81 15.18 15.17
C ILE A 51 2.53 16.27 14.37
N ARG A 52 1.96 16.63 13.23
CA ARG A 52 2.47 17.72 12.41
C ARG A 52 1.92 19.03 12.97
N PRO A 53 2.70 20.12 12.94
CA PRO A 53 2.23 21.44 13.36
C PRO A 53 1.15 22.02 12.44
N VAL A 54 0.90 21.38 11.30
CA VAL A 54 -0.15 21.73 10.34
C VAL A 54 -1.26 20.68 10.43
N GLU A 55 -2.46 21.13 10.74
CA GLU A 55 -3.67 20.33 10.64
C GLU A 55 -4.11 20.23 9.17
N PHE A 56 -4.46 19.02 8.73
CA PHE A 56 -5.03 18.80 7.41
C PHE A 56 -6.54 18.98 7.51
N GLN A 57 -7.06 20.06 6.92
CA GLN A 57 -8.49 20.28 6.80
C GLN A 57 -8.99 19.74 5.46
N ILE A 58 -10.16 19.09 5.49
CA ILE A 58 -10.85 18.64 4.27
C ILE A 58 -11.93 19.68 3.98
N ASP A 59 -11.60 20.64 3.13
CA ASP A 59 -12.54 21.66 2.69
C ASP A 59 -13.49 21.08 1.64
N LEU A 60 -14.80 21.22 1.91
CA LEU A 60 -15.82 20.89 0.93
C LEU A 60 -16.05 22.08 0.00
N VAL A 61 -16.12 21.80 -1.30
CA VAL A 61 -16.60 22.80 -2.27
C VAL A 61 -18.03 23.21 -1.86
N PRO A 62 -18.39 24.50 -1.87
CA PRO A 62 -19.75 24.93 -1.52
C PRO A 62 -20.82 24.16 -2.31
N GLY A 63 -21.75 23.54 -1.59
CA GLY A 63 -22.81 22.69 -2.17
C GLY A 63 -22.45 21.21 -2.33
N ALA A 64 -21.22 20.79 -2.02
CA ALA A 64 -20.85 19.38 -1.97
C ALA A 64 -21.50 18.67 -0.77
N THR A 65 -22.05 17.49 -1.02
CA THR A 65 -22.64 16.62 0.01
C THR A 65 -21.73 15.43 0.29
N LEU A 66 -21.77 14.91 1.52
CA LEU A 66 -21.03 13.70 1.88
C LEU A 66 -21.57 12.50 1.09
N VAL A 67 -20.65 11.62 0.67
CA VAL A 67 -21.00 10.41 -0.08
C VAL A 67 -21.09 9.22 0.89
N ALA A 68 -22.28 8.65 1.02
CA ALA A 68 -22.49 7.36 1.68
C ALA A 68 -22.76 6.29 0.61
N ARG A 69 -22.01 5.19 0.64
CA ARG A 69 -22.19 4.04 -0.27
C ARG A 69 -22.18 2.75 0.56
N ALA A 70 -22.98 1.77 0.13
CA ALA A 70 -22.92 0.45 0.72
C ALA A 70 -21.54 -0.19 0.45
N PRO A 71 -20.97 -0.92 1.41
CA PRO A 71 -19.76 -1.71 1.18
C PRO A 71 -19.98 -2.74 0.06
N TYR A 72 -18.89 -3.08 -0.65
CA TYR A 72 -18.92 -4.17 -1.62
C TYR A 72 -19.10 -5.52 -0.91
N ARG A 73 -19.67 -6.48 -1.63
CA ARG A 73 -19.77 -7.86 -1.14
C ARG A 73 -18.39 -8.50 -1.18
N LEU A 74 -17.97 -9.08 -0.07
CA LEU A 74 -16.71 -9.79 0.10
C LEU A 74 -17.00 -11.26 0.43
N ALA A 75 -16.13 -12.16 -0.01
CA ALA A 75 -16.17 -13.55 0.41
C ALA A 75 -15.83 -13.68 1.91
N PRO A 76 -16.20 -14.78 2.59
CA PRO A 76 -15.90 -14.96 4.01
C PRO A 76 -14.41 -14.85 4.36
N SER A 77 -13.51 -15.31 3.48
CA SER A 77 -12.06 -15.20 3.67
C SER A 77 -11.57 -13.74 3.60
N GLU A 78 -12.07 -12.97 2.64
CA GLU A 78 -11.72 -11.55 2.47
C GLU A 78 -12.26 -10.71 3.63
N MET A 79 -13.48 -11.01 4.12
CA MET A 79 -14.00 -10.33 5.32
C MET A 79 -13.16 -10.61 6.56
N LYS A 80 -12.66 -11.84 6.72
CA LYS A 80 -11.79 -12.20 7.84
C LYS A 80 -10.47 -11.43 7.77
N GLU A 81 -9.83 -11.41 6.60
CA GLU A 81 -8.58 -10.66 6.37
C GLU A 81 -8.79 -9.16 6.64
N LEU A 82 -9.87 -8.57 6.11
CA LEU A 82 -10.19 -7.16 6.36
C LEU A 82 -10.37 -6.87 7.86
N ALA A 83 -11.04 -7.76 8.60
CA ALA A 83 -11.22 -7.58 10.04
C ALA A 83 -9.89 -7.66 10.81
N GLU A 84 -8.99 -8.56 10.40
CA GLU A 84 -7.64 -8.66 10.97
C GLU A 84 -6.83 -7.38 10.71
N GLN A 85 -6.83 -6.88 9.47
CA GLN A 85 -6.16 -5.62 9.10
C GLN A 85 -6.72 -4.41 9.86
N LEU A 86 -8.04 -4.32 10.01
CA LEU A 86 -8.67 -3.23 10.77
C LEU A 86 -8.30 -3.29 12.25
N LYS A 87 -8.17 -4.49 12.82
CA LYS A 87 -7.71 -4.67 14.19
C LYS A 87 -6.26 -4.21 14.36
N GLU A 88 -5.37 -4.65 13.47
CA GLU A 88 -3.95 -4.24 13.48
C GLU A 88 -3.78 -2.71 13.37
N LEU A 89 -4.61 -2.05 12.55
CA LEU A 89 -4.60 -0.60 12.41
C LEU A 89 -5.19 0.14 13.63
N SER A 90 -6.14 -0.47 14.35
CA SER A 90 -6.75 0.12 15.55
C SER A 90 -5.88 -0.03 16.80
N ASP A 91 -5.07 -1.09 16.86
CA ASP A 91 -4.15 -1.35 17.97
C ASP A 91 -2.84 -0.51 17.86
N LYS A 92 -2.63 0.16 16.72
CA LYS A 92 -1.49 1.04 16.41
C LYS A 92 -1.80 2.51 16.67
#